data_AF-A0A1T5CMG9-F1
#
_entry.id   AF-A0A1T5CMG9-F1
#
_cell.length_a   1.000
_cell.length_b   1.000
_cell.length_c   1.000
_cell.angle_alpha   90.00
_cell.angle_beta   90.00
_cell.angle_gamma   90.00
#
_symmetry.space_group_name_H-M   'P 1'
#
loop_
_entity.id
_entity.type
_entity.pdbx_description
1 polymer ?
#
loop_
_entity_poly.entity_id
_entity_poly.type
_entity_poly.pdbx_seq_one_letter_code
_entity_poly.pdbx_strand_id
1 'polypeptide(L)'
;MKSLKLVFFLYCILFAILQVLYFLDYPLPNFIRFYLADFLCMPIVLSICLLVVQHLKKDKSLRLNITSISSVFLMYTVYFEIILPPIHWRYTADFRDVLLYLAGSIIFYFLQKAP
;
A
#
# COMPACT_ATOMS: atom_id res chain seq x y z
N MET A 1 -13.01 4.01 12.80
CA MET A 1 -11.86 3.09 13.12
C MET A 1 -12.15 1.61 12.90
N LYS A 2 -13.33 1.10 13.27
CA LYS A 2 -13.68 -0.30 12.97
C LYS A 2 -13.68 -0.54 11.45
N SER A 3 -14.21 0.44 10.69
CA SER A 3 -14.17 0.47 9.23
C SER A 3 -12.75 0.37 8.67
N LEU A 4 -11.82 1.22 9.14
CA LEU A 4 -10.41 1.15 8.71
C LEU A 4 -9.77 -0.23 8.94
N LYS A 5 -9.97 -0.82 10.13
CA LYS A 5 -9.41 -2.15 10.43
C LYS A 5 -10.01 -3.25 9.56
N LEU A 6 -11.30 -3.16 9.26
CA LEU A 6 -11.98 -4.07 8.35
C LEU A 6 -11.42 -3.94 6.93
N VAL A 7 -11.33 -2.72 6.40
CA VAL A 7 -10.78 -2.46 5.06
C VAL A 7 -9.31 -2.89 4.98
N PHE A 8 -8.51 -2.61 6.00
CA PHE A 8 -7.14 -3.11 6.12
C PHE A 8 -7.09 -4.64 6.03
N PHE A 9 -7.93 -5.34 6.81
CA PHE A 9 -7.96 -6.80 6.79
C PHE A 9 -8.39 -7.35 5.43
N LEU A 10 -9.37 -6.72 4.78
CA LEU A 10 -9.79 -7.06 3.42
C LEU A 10 -8.66 -6.88 2.41
N TYR A 11 -7.89 -5.78 2.49
CA TYR A 11 -6.73 -5.56 1.63
C TYR A 11 -5.62 -6.57 1.89
N CYS A 12 -5.36 -6.94 3.14
CA CYS A 12 -4.42 -8.00 3.48
C CYS A 12 -4.86 -9.36 2.93
N ILE A 13 -6.13 -9.72 3.05
CA ILE A 13 -6.67 -10.96 2.46
C ILE A 13 -6.51 -10.93 0.94
N LEU A 14 -6.90 -9.84 0.29
CA LEU A 14 -6.81 -9.71 -1.16
C LEU A 14 -5.36 -9.83 -1.64
N PHE A 15 -4.43 -9.19 -0.94
CA PHE A 15 -3.00 -9.32 -1.23
C PHE A 15 -2.50 -10.75 -1.01
N ALA A 16 -2.90 -11.42 0.08
CA ALA A 16 -2.51 -12.81 0.34
C ALA A 16 -3.04 -13.77 -0.73
N ILE A 17 -4.29 -13.61 -1.17
CA ILE A 17 -4.87 -14.37 -2.29
C ILE A 17 -4.03 -14.14 -3.56
N LEU A 18 -3.69 -12.88 -3.86
CA LEU A 18 -2.87 -12.55 -5.02
C LEU A 18 -1.50 -13.24 -4.97
N GLN A 19 -0.84 -13.26 -3.81
CA GLN A 19 0.44 -13.96 -3.63
C GLN A 19 0.31 -15.48 -3.80
N VAL A 20 -0.77 -16.08 -3.29
CA VAL A 20 -1.04 -17.52 -3.50
C VAL A 20 -1.25 -17.81 -5.00
N LEU A 21 -1.98 -16.96 -5.72
CA LEU A 21 -2.19 -17.12 -7.16
C LEU A 21 -0.89 -16.98 -7.95
N TYR A 22 0.00 -16.06 -7.55
CA TYR A 22 1.36 -15.96 -8.13
C TYR A 22 2.20 -17.19 -7.82
N PHE A 23 2.11 -17.75 -6.62
CA PHE A 23 2.84 -18.96 -6.24
C PHE A 23 2.35 -20.21 -7.01
N LEU A 24 1.07 -20.26 -7.36
CA LEU A 24 0.47 -21.34 -8.16
C LEU A 24 0.61 -21.12 -9.68
N ASP A 25 1.33 -20.08 -10.12
CA ASP A 25 1.44 -19.68 -11.53
C ASP A 25 0.09 -19.57 -12.25
N TYR A 26 -0.96 -19.17 -11.53
CA TYR A 26 -2.31 -19.09 -12.09
C TYR A 26 -2.40 -17.94 -13.11
N PRO A 27 -2.99 -18.15 -14.30
CA PRO A 27 -3.09 -17.11 -15.31
C PRO A 27 -4.06 -16.00 -14.86
N LEU A 28 -3.49 -14.84 -14.53
CA LEU A 28 -4.23 -13.65 -14.16
C LEU A 28 -4.30 -12.66 -15.34
N PRO A 29 -5.42 -11.91 -15.49
CA PRO A 29 -5.47 -10.78 -16.41
C PRO A 29 -4.31 -9.81 -16.15
N ASN A 30 -3.71 -9.28 -17.22
CA ASN A 30 -2.54 -8.40 -17.14
C ASN A 30 -2.72 -7.24 -16.14
N PHE A 31 -3.90 -6.63 -16.12
CA PHE A 31 -4.18 -5.53 -15.20
C PHE A 31 -4.03 -5.93 -13.71
N ILE A 32 -4.57 -7.10 -13.33
CA ILE A 32 -4.49 -7.60 -11.96
C ILE A 32 -3.05 -7.99 -11.62
N ARG A 33 -2.38 -8.67 -12.57
CA ARG A 33 -1.03 -9.17 -12.40
C ARG A 33 0.00 -8.07 -12.21
N PHE A 34 -0.16 -6.92 -12.86
CA PHE A 34 0.85 -5.86 -12.83
C PHE A 34 0.50 -4.70 -11.90
N TYR A 35 -0.78 -4.45 -11.59
CA TYR A 35 -1.17 -3.19 -10.93
C TYR A 35 -1.91 -3.37 -9.59
N LEU A 36 -2.49 -4.55 -9.34
CA LEU A 36 -3.30 -4.73 -8.11
C LEU A 36 -2.41 -4.71 -6.85
N ALA A 37 -1.23 -5.31 -6.92
CA ALA A 37 -0.30 -5.33 -5.79
C ALA A 37 0.17 -3.92 -5.42
N ASP A 38 0.52 -3.12 -6.43
CA ASP A 38 1.03 -1.76 -6.25
C ASP A 38 -0.01 -0.83 -5.66
N PHE A 39 -1.26 -0.92 -6.13
CA PHE A 39 -2.38 -0.20 -5.56
C PHE A 39 -2.64 -0.55 -4.08
N LEU A 40 -2.58 -1.84 -3.73
CA LEU A 40 -2.84 -2.33 -2.37
C LEU A 40 -1.69 -2.02 -1.39
N CYS A 41 -0.48 -1.80 -1.90
CA CYS A 41 0.72 -1.59 -1.08
C CYS A 41 0.55 -0.40 -0.11
N MET A 42 0.21 0.79 -0.62
CA MET A 42 0.13 2.00 0.21
C MET A 42 -0.97 1.94 1.29
N PRO A 43 -2.20 1.53 0.99
CA PRO A 43 -3.24 1.40 2.01
C PRO A 43 -2.85 0.44 3.14
N ILE A 44 -2.16 -0.66 2.82
CA ILE A 44 -1.71 -1.65 3.81
C ILE A 44 -0.60 -1.05 4.67
N VAL A 45 0.47 -0.54 4.04
CA VAL A 45 1.65 0.00 4.74
C VAL A 45 1.28 1.17 5.64
N LEU A 46 0.51 2.15 5.11
CA LEU A 46 0.09 3.32 5.89
C LEU A 46 -0.86 2.95 7.04
N SER A 47 -1.71 1.94 6.85
CA SER A 47 -2.54 1.41 7.94
C SER A 47 -1.71 0.78 9.05
N ILE A 48 -0.65 0.02 8.70
CA ILE A 48 0.29 -0.52 9.68
C ILE A 48 0.99 0.62 10.41
N CYS A 49 1.53 1.62 9.69
CA CYS A 49 2.17 2.78 10.30
C CYS A 49 1.23 3.50 11.29
N LEU A 50 -0.02 3.76 10.90
CA LEU A 50 -1.00 4.39 11.77
C LEU A 50 -1.29 3.53 13.02
N LEU A 51 -1.58 2.24 12.84
CA LEU A 51 -1.86 1.34 13.96
C LEU A 51 -0.68 1.25 14.94
N VAL A 52 0.55 1.19 14.43
CA VAL A 52 1.77 1.20 15.24
C VAL A 52 1.91 2.51 16.01
N VAL A 53 1.77 3.66 15.37
CA VAL A 53 1.87 4.96 16.04
C VAL A 53 0.79 5.12 17.12
N GLN A 54 -0.44 4.73 16.82
CA GLN A 54 -1.54 4.75 17.80
C GLN A 54 -1.27 3.82 18.99
N HIS A 55 -0.66 2.66 18.75
CA HIS A 55 -0.30 1.72 19.81
C HIS A 55 0.83 2.28 20.69
N LEU A 56 1.90 2.80 20.07
CA LEU A 56 3.05 3.38 20.78
C LEU A 56 2.67 4.61 21.61
N LYS A 57 1.82 5.49 21.06
CA LYS A 57 1.34 6.70 21.74
C LYS A 57 0.14 6.43 22.65
N LYS A 58 -0.41 5.22 22.64
CA LYS A 58 -1.65 4.82 23.33
C LYS A 58 -2.84 5.74 23.02
N ASP A 59 -2.82 6.40 21.87
CA ASP A 59 -3.83 7.35 21.43
C ASP A 59 -4.49 6.87 20.13
N LYS A 60 -5.75 6.48 20.23
CA LYS A 60 -6.55 5.98 19.10
C LYS A 60 -7.13 7.11 18.24
N SER A 61 -7.09 8.36 18.71
CA SER A 61 -7.56 9.54 17.97
C SER A 61 -6.53 10.06 16.98
N LEU A 62 -5.25 9.70 17.17
CA LEU A 62 -4.15 10.10 16.30
C LEU A 62 -4.40 9.67 14.86
N ARG A 63 -4.13 10.58 13.92
CA ARG A 63 -4.18 10.37 12.47
C ARG A 63 -2.85 10.77 11.85
N LEU A 64 -2.51 10.16 10.72
CA LEU A 64 -1.32 10.55 9.98
C LEU A 64 -1.63 11.86 9.22
N ASN A 65 -0.77 12.85 9.40
CA ASN A 65 -0.87 14.08 8.63
C ASN A 65 -0.47 13.83 7.16
N ILE A 66 -0.78 14.78 6.29
CA ILE A 66 -0.46 14.67 4.86
C ILE A 66 1.06 14.53 4.68
N THR A 67 1.85 15.26 5.45
CA THR A 67 3.32 15.20 5.37
C THR A 67 3.86 13.79 5.60
N SER A 68 3.43 13.08 6.64
CA SER A 68 3.83 11.71 6.94
C SER A 68 3.40 10.74 5.84
N ILE A 69 2.19 10.89 5.30
CA ILE A 69 1.69 10.06 4.20
C ILE A 69 2.54 10.30 2.95
N SER A 70 2.78 11.56 2.59
CA SER A 70 3.60 11.95 1.45
C SER A 70 5.05 11.49 1.61
N SER A 71 5.62 11.53 2.82
CA SER A 71 6.97 11.03 3.08
C SER A 71 7.09 9.53 2.81
N VAL A 72 6.13 8.72 3.27
CA VAL A 72 6.13 7.27 3.02
C VAL A 72 5.91 6.97 1.53
N PHE A 73 4.96 7.67 0.89
CA PHE A 73 4.72 7.56 -0.55
C PHE A 73 5.98 7.87 -1.37
N LEU A 74 6.67 8.97 -1.08
CA LEU A 74 7.91 9.37 -1.75
C LEU A 74 9.02 8.34 -1.51
N MET A 75 9.16 7.86 -0.27
CA MET A 75 10.15 6.85 0.07
C MET A 75 9.96 5.57 -0.76
N TYR A 76 8.72 5.08 -0.87
CA TYR A 76 8.42 3.90 -1.67
C TYR A 76 8.60 4.15 -3.16
N THR A 77 8.15 5.29 -3.67
CA THR A 77 8.35 5.67 -5.08
C THR A 77 9.84 5.67 -5.43
N VAL A 78 10.67 6.33 -4.64
CA VAL A 78 12.13 6.36 -4.87
C VAL A 78 12.73 4.95 -4.77
N TYR A 79 12.32 4.17 -3.77
CA TYR A 79 12.90 2.85 -3.54
C TYR A 79 12.53 1.84 -4.64
N PHE A 80 11.25 1.73 -4.99
CA PHE A 80 10.74 0.75 -5.95
C PHE A 80 10.97 1.16 -7.40
N GLU A 81 10.95 2.45 -7.73
CA GLU A 81 11.08 2.90 -9.13
C GLU A 81 12.48 3.36 -9.52
N ILE A 82 13.31 3.81 -8.56
CA ILE A 82 14.63 4.39 -8.86
C ILE A 82 15.75 3.46 -8.39
N ILE A 83 15.66 2.97 -7.15
CA ILE A 83 16.76 2.19 -6.54
C ILE A 83 16.71 0.73 -6.97
N LEU A 84 15.55 0.08 -6.94
CA LEU A 84 15.42 -1.35 -7.19
C LEU A 84 15.63 -1.79 -8.66
N PRO A 85 15.11 -1.08 -9.69
CA PRO A 85 15.24 -1.52 -11.08
C PRO A 85 16.69 -1.76 -11.57
N PRO A 86 17.70 -0.92 -11.23
CA PRO A 86 19.08 -1.22 -11.61
C PRO A 86 19.70 -2.37 -10.81
N ILE A 87 19.15 -2.73 -9.66
CA ILE A 87 19.72 -3.76 -8.76
C ILE A 87 19.11 -5.14 -9.06
N HIS A 88 17.83 -5.19 -9.43
CA HIS A 88 17.11 -6.46 -9.50
C HIS A 88 16.16 -6.50 -10.72
N TRP A 89 16.39 -7.46 -11.61
CA TRP A 89 15.67 -7.68 -12.87
C TRP A 89 14.15 -7.87 -12.76
N ARG A 90 13.63 -8.01 -11.54
CA ARG A 90 12.20 -8.20 -11.27
C ARG A 90 11.44 -6.87 -11.29
N TYR A 91 12.12 -5.77 -10.95
CA TYR A 91 11.50 -4.46 -10.84
C TYR A 91 11.77 -3.68 -12.12
N THR A 92 10.73 -3.04 -12.62
CA THR A 92 10.78 -2.16 -13.80
C THR A 92 10.36 -0.80 -13.33
N ALA A 93 11.10 0.24 -13.73
CA ALA A 93 10.66 1.61 -13.49
C ALA A 93 9.42 1.89 -14.36
N ASP A 94 8.25 2.01 -13.75
CA ASP A 94 6.99 2.36 -14.40
C ASP A 94 6.30 3.52 -13.66
N PHE A 95 6.07 4.62 -14.37
CA PHE A 95 5.33 5.76 -13.84
C PHE A 95 3.90 5.40 -13.41
N ARG A 96 3.30 4.34 -13.98
CA ARG A 96 1.97 3.85 -13.57
C ARG A 96 1.97 3.34 -12.14
N ASP A 97 3.06 2.74 -11.68
CA ASP A 97 3.18 2.22 -10.32
C ASP A 97 3.19 3.37 -9.31
N VAL A 98 3.85 4.49 -9.66
CA VAL A 98 3.77 5.75 -8.90
C VAL A 98 2.34 6.26 -8.78
N LEU A 99 1.55 6.22 -9.86
CA LEU A 99 0.14 6.64 -9.83
C LEU A 99 -0.70 5.71 -8.94
N LEU A 100 -0.41 4.41 -8.93
CA LEU A 100 -1.11 3.44 -8.08
C LEU A 100 -0.76 3.62 -6.60
N TYR A 101 0.51 3.88 -6.29
CA TYR A 101 0.95 4.27 -4.96
C TYR A 101 0.26 5.55 -4.50
N LEU A 102 0.16 6.56 -5.37
CA LEU A 102 -0.52 7.81 -5.05
C LEU A 102 -2.02 7.57 -4.80
N ALA A 103 -2.69 6.81 -5.67
CA ALA A 103 -4.10 6.48 -5.53
C ALA A 103 -4.38 5.72 -4.22
N GLY A 104 -3.56 4.72 -3.89
CA GLY A 104 -3.66 4.00 -2.62
C GLY A 104 -3.42 4.89 -1.40
N SER A 105 -2.48 5.83 -1.49
CA SER A 105 -2.21 6.80 -0.42
C SER A 105 -3.39 7.77 -0.19
N ILE A 106 -4.03 8.23 -1.27
CA ILE A 106 -5.23 9.07 -1.21
C ILE A 106 -6.40 8.30 -0.59
N ILE A 107 -6.61 7.05 -1.00
CA ILE A 107 -7.66 6.20 -0.43
C ILE A 107 -7.45 6.01 1.07
N PHE A 108 -6.21 5.72 1.49
CA PHE A 108 -5.87 5.66 2.90
C PHE A 108 -6.19 6.98 3.64
N TYR A 109 -5.86 8.12 3.05
CA TYR A 109 -6.11 9.44 3.65
C TYR A 109 -7.59 9.66 3.96
N PHE A 110 -8.49 9.22 3.09
CA PHE A 110 -9.93 9.27 3.35
C PHE A 110 -10.39 8.19 4.34
N LEU A 111 -9.89 6.95 4.19
CA LEU A 111 -10.25 5.84 5.08
C LEU A 111 -9.89 6.09 6.54
N GLN A 112 -8.77 6.75 6.82
CA GLN A 112 -8.39 7.06 8.21
C GLN A 112 -9.35 8.06 8.87
N LYS A 113 -10.07 8.87 8.09
CA LYS A 113 -11.06 9.85 8.58
C LYS A 113 -12.47 9.28 8.67
N ALA A 114 -12.72 8.12 8.04
CA ALA A 114 -14.01 7.47 8.09
C ALA A 114 -14.35 7.00 9.52
N PRO A 115 -15.64 7.07 9.92
CA PRO A 115 -16.09 6.71 11.27
C PRO A 115 -15.71 5.28 11.72
#